data_AF-A0A7H9BA45-F1
#
_entry.id   AF-A0A7H9BA45-F1
#
_cell.length_a   1.000
_cell.length_b   1.000
_cell.length_c   1.000
_cell.angle_alpha   90.00
_cell.angle_beta   90.00
_cell.angle_gamma   90.00
#
_symmetry.space_group_name_H-M   'P 1'
#
loop_
_entity.id
_entity.type
_entity.pdbx_description
1 polymer ?
#
loop_
_entity_poly.entity_id
_entity_poly.type
_entity_poly.pdbx_seq_one_letter_code
_entity_poly.pdbx_strand_id
1 'polypeptide(L)'
;MILALKRHNIVRRTFAQISYNPPDVSEIASKWRTLQPLLKEEIIEYLNWKMEDNWDKMSKNEMKAVYYISYGDWGPRSSSGTGQLPPSYLIWKSLFSGILFTALGVSVTNMIKDKRTNAKLQELGELRKPD
;
A
#
# COMPACT_ATOMS: atom_id res chain seq x y z
N MET A 1 53.03 47.29 36.65
CA MET A 1 52.82 46.03 35.92
C MET A 1 51.34 45.67 36.02
N ILE A 2 50.54 46.00 35.00
CA ILE A 2 49.09 45.75 34.99
C ILE A 2 48.85 44.45 34.22
N LEU A 3 48.38 43.41 34.91
CA LEU A 3 48.01 42.13 34.31
C LEU A 3 46.65 42.25 33.62
N ALA A 4 46.64 42.20 32.29
CA ALA A 4 45.42 42.15 31.50
C ALA A 4 44.79 40.76 31.59
N LEU A 5 43.64 40.65 32.26
CA LEU A 5 42.86 39.41 32.30
C LEU A 5 42.10 39.23 30.98
N LYS A 6 42.50 38.22 30.21
CA LYS A 6 41.82 37.78 28.98
C LYS A 6 40.49 37.12 29.36
N ARG A 7 39.39 37.82 29.12
CA ARG A 7 38.03 37.32 29.38
C ARG A 7 37.70 36.23 28.33
N HIS A 8 37.53 34.99 28.76
CA HIS A 8 37.08 33.91 27.89
C HIS A 8 35.58 34.06 27.61
N ASN A 9 35.21 34.15 26.32
CA ASN A 9 33.82 34.15 25.89
C ASN A 9 33.19 32.78 26.20
N ILE A 10 32.34 32.73 27.22
CA ILE A 10 31.50 31.56 27.51
C ILE A 10 30.42 31.51 26.43
N VAL A 11 30.61 30.61 25.46
CA VAL A 11 29.58 30.31 24.45
C VAL A 11 28.41 29.67 25.18
N ARG A 12 27.32 30.43 25.37
CA ARG A 12 26.06 29.89 25.90
C ARG A 12 25.53 28.88 24.89
N ARG A 13 25.58 27.58 25.22
CA ARG A 13 24.83 26.57 24.48
C ARG A 13 23.34 26.84 24.69
N THR A 14 22.68 27.33 23.65
CA THR A 14 21.22 27.34 23.58
C THR A 14 20.76 25.89 23.55
N PHE A 15 20.08 25.44 24.60
CA PHE A 15 19.37 24.17 24.59
C PHE A 15 18.19 24.31 23.63
N ALA A 16 18.23 23.61 22.50
CA ALA A 16 17.05 23.44 21.68
C ALA A 16 16.10 22.47 22.41
N GLN A 17 14.93 22.95 22.82
CA GLN A 17 13.84 22.07 23.24
C GLN A 17 13.13 21.58 21.99
N ILE A 18 13.27 20.29 21.67
CA ILE A 18 12.43 19.64 20.69
C ILE A 18 11.06 19.46 21.36
N SER A 19 10.08 20.24 20.92
CA SER A 19 8.69 20.08 21.36
C SER A 19 7.99 19.13 20.39
N TYR A 20 7.64 17.95 20.88
CA TYR A 20 6.82 17.01 20.12
C TYR A 20 5.37 17.51 20.11
N ASN A 21 4.82 17.71 18.91
CA ASN A 21 3.41 18.04 18.76
C ASN A 21 2.62 16.75 18.49
N PRO A 22 1.74 16.31 19.40
CA PRO A 22 1.00 15.07 19.22
C PRO A 22 0.02 15.16 18.04
N PRO A 23 -0.25 14.03 17.37
CA PRO A 23 -1.21 13.99 16.29
C PRO A 23 -2.65 14.20 16.81
N ASP A 24 -3.50 14.80 15.97
CA ASP A 24 -4.92 14.98 16.30
C ASP A 24 -5.66 13.64 16.21
N VAL A 25 -6.10 13.14 17.37
CA VAL A 25 -6.87 11.90 17.50
C VAL A 25 -8.38 12.14 17.67
N SER A 26 -8.84 13.39 17.51
CA SER A 26 -10.25 13.71 17.58
C SER A 26 -11.03 13.03 16.45
N GLU A 27 -12.17 12.41 16.80
CA GLU A 27 -13.06 11.76 15.84
C GLU A 27 -12.40 10.67 14.97
N ILE A 28 -11.42 9.95 15.54
CA ILE A 28 -10.65 8.93 14.80
C ILE A 28 -11.56 7.96 14.05
N ALA A 29 -12.68 7.54 14.66
CA ALA A 29 -13.59 6.56 14.08
C ALA A 29 -14.15 6.99 12.72
N SER A 30 -14.45 8.27 12.55
CA SER A 30 -15.00 8.82 11.31
C SER A 30 -13.92 9.07 10.27
N LYS A 31 -12.76 9.58 10.70
CA LYS A 31 -11.68 10.03 9.80
C LYS A 31 -10.71 8.91 9.42
N TRP A 32 -10.68 7.80 10.17
CA TRP A 32 -9.68 6.75 10.01
C TRP A 32 -9.59 6.24 8.57
N ARG A 33 -10.73 6.05 7.88
CA ARG A 33 -10.71 5.55 6.50
C ARG A 33 -10.02 6.50 5.54
N THR A 34 -10.20 7.81 5.72
CA THR A 34 -9.69 8.87 4.83
C THR A 34 -8.28 9.35 5.18
N LEU A 35 -7.76 9.02 6.37
CA LEU A 35 -6.41 9.40 6.76
C LEU A 35 -5.35 8.77 5.84
N GLN A 36 -4.28 9.54 5.59
CA GLN A 36 -3.12 9.06 4.86
C GLN A 36 -2.46 7.89 5.61
N PRO A 37 -1.90 6.89 4.90
CA PRO A 37 -1.26 5.73 5.52
C PRO A 37 -0.16 6.11 6.53
N LEU A 38 0.70 7.07 6.19
CA LEU A 38 1.79 7.52 7.07
C LEU A 38 1.26 8.12 8.39
N LEU A 39 0.20 8.92 8.31
CA LEU A 39 -0.42 9.52 9.50
C LEU A 39 -1.12 8.47 10.38
N LYS A 40 -1.66 7.39 9.77
CA LYS A 40 -2.21 6.27 10.54
C LYS A 40 -1.11 5.57 11.34
N GLU A 41 0.04 5.34 10.72
CA GLU A 41 1.21 4.72 11.36
C GLU A 41 1.72 5.59 12.51
N GLU A 42 1.88 6.90 12.29
CA GLU A 42 2.28 7.85 13.32
C GLU A 42 1.30 7.87 14.51
N ILE A 43 -0.01 7.86 14.26
CA ILE A 43 -1.03 7.81 15.32
C ILE A 43 -0.96 6.49 16.10
N ILE A 44 -0.76 5.36 15.41
CA ILE A 44 -0.62 4.05 16.06
C ILE A 44 0.62 4.03 16.95
N GLU A 45 1.75 4.52 16.46
CA GLU A 45 2.99 4.60 17.20
C GLU A 45 2.85 5.51 18.43
N TYR A 46 2.28 6.70 18.26
CA TYR A 46 1.99 7.64 19.34
C TYR A 46 1.14 7.00 20.44
N LEU A 47 0.04 6.34 20.06
CA LEU A 47 -0.88 5.73 21.02
C LEU A 47 -0.26 4.50 21.69
N ASN A 48 0.53 3.69 20.96
CA ASN A 48 1.26 2.57 21.54
C ASN A 48 2.24 3.04 22.60
N TRP A 49 3.07 4.03 22.28
CA TRP A 49 4.00 4.63 23.24
C TRP A 49 3.27 5.18 24.47
N LYS A 50 2.13 5.85 24.28
CA LYS A 50 1.35 6.41 25.39
C LYS A 50 0.70 5.35 26.26
N MET A 51 0.31 4.22 25.69
CA MET A 51 -0.23 3.06 26.42
C MET A 51 0.83 2.33 27.26
N GLU A 52 2.12 2.56 27.04
CA GLU A 52 3.20 2.02 27.89
C GLU A 52 3.37 2.80 29.21
N ASP A 53 2.95 4.08 29.26
CA ASP A 53 2.94 4.89 30.50
C ASP A 53 1.61 4.74 31.26
N ASN A 54 1.42 5.50 32.33
CA ASN A 54 0.18 5.53 33.11
C ASN A 54 -1.03 6.02 32.27
N TRP A 55 -2.05 5.16 32.17
CA TRP A 55 -3.29 5.41 31.44
C TRP A 55 -4.14 6.53 32.03
N ASP A 56 -3.99 6.87 33.32
CA ASP A 56 -4.69 8.00 33.95
C ASP A 56 -4.31 9.35 33.32
N LYS A 57 -3.15 9.42 32.65
CA LYS A 57 -2.69 10.61 31.92
C LYS A 57 -3.23 10.68 30.49
N MET A 58 -3.93 9.65 30.01
CA MET A 58 -4.56 9.68 28.69
C MET A 58 -5.88 10.45 28.75
N SER A 59 -6.10 11.29 27.75
CA SER A 59 -7.39 11.94 27.57
C SER A 59 -8.45 10.91 27.15
N LYS A 60 -9.72 11.22 27.44
CA LYS A 60 -10.85 10.37 27.04
C LYS A 60 -10.90 10.12 25.52
N ASN A 61 -10.48 11.11 24.72
CA ASN A 61 -10.42 11.00 23.27
C ASN A 61 -9.36 9.98 22.82
N GLU A 62 -8.20 9.99 23.46
CA GLU A 62 -7.12 9.02 23.19
C GLU A 62 -7.52 7.62 23.60
N MET A 63 -8.15 7.44 24.77
CA MET A 63 -8.68 6.13 25.17
C MET A 63 -9.72 5.61 24.16
N LYS A 64 -10.62 6.48 23.68
CA LYS A 64 -11.59 6.13 22.65
C LYS A 64 -10.89 5.79 21.33
N ALA A 65 -9.81 6.49 20.99
CA ALA A 65 -9.04 6.24 19.79
C ALA A 65 -8.29 4.90 19.85
N VAL A 66 -7.64 4.59 20.98
CA VAL A 66 -7.05 3.28 21.26
C VAL A 66 -8.09 2.18 21.10
N TYR A 67 -9.27 2.34 21.71
CA TYR A 67 -10.33 1.34 21.59
C TYR A 67 -10.72 1.09 20.13
N TYR A 68 -10.89 2.17 19.35
CA TYR A 68 -11.21 2.07 17.93
C TYR A 68 -10.08 1.44 17.09
N ILE A 69 -8.82 1.77 17.35
CA ILE A 69 -7.70 1.15 16.63
C ILE A 69 -7.59 -0.33 16.98
N SER A 70 -7.78 -0.69 18.25
CA SER A 70 -7.68 -2.07 18.70
C SER A 70 -8.85 -2.95 18.24
N TYR A 71 -10.08 -2.42 18.19
CA TYR A 71 -11.30 -3.23 17.98
C TYR A 71 -12.28 -2.68 16.93
N GLY A 72 -12.02 -1.51 16.36
CA GLY A 72 -12.92 -0.84 15.43
C GLY A 72 -12.98 -1.47 14.04
N ASP A 73 -13.93 -0.97 13.25
CA ASP A 73 -14.29 -1.44 11.91
C ASP A 73 -13.29 -0.96 10.83
N TRP A 74 -12.06 -1.47 10.92
CA TRP A 74 -10.99 -1.18 9.99
C TRP A 74 -10.06 -2.37 9.76
N GLY A 75 -9.25 -2.28 8.70
CA GLY A 75 -8.33 -3.36 8.33
C GLY A 75 -9.10 -4.65 8.02
N PRO A 76 -8.59 -5.83 8.41
CA PRO A 76 -9.24 -7.11 8.18
C PRO A 76 -10.63 -7.25 8.81
N ARG A 77 -10.93 -6.43 9.82
CA ARG A 77 -12.22 -6.43 10.53
C ARG A 77 -13.27 -5.53 9.87
N SER A 78 -12.89 -4.81 8.82
CA SER A 78 -13.79 -3.94 8.06
C SER A 78 -14.97 -4.76 7.49
N SER A 79 -16.18 -4.42 7.90
CA SER A 79 -17.46 -4.92 7.39
C SER A 79 -17.59 -4.74 5.87
N SER A 80 -16.95 -3.70 5.33
CA SER A 80 -16.95 -3.37 3.90
C SER A 80 -15.88 -4.13 3.10
N GLY A 81 -15.23 -5.12 3.71
CA GLY A 81 -13.98 -5.69 3.21
C GLY A 81 -12.83 -4.71 3.40
N THR A 82 -11.61 -5.22 3.53
CA THR A 82 -10.44 -4.40 3.24
C THR A 82 -10.59 -3.89 1.80
N GLY A 83 -10.10 -2.70 1.45
CA GLY A 83 -9.98 -2.28 0.04
C GLY A 83 -9.09 -3.21 -0.82
N GLN A 84 -8.73 -4.38 -0.29
CA GLN A 84 -8.13 -5.50 -0.98
C GLN A 84 -9.24 -6.28 -1.67
N LEU A 85 -9.06 -6.53 -2.96
CA LEU A 85 -9.98 -7.33 -3.75
C LEU A 85 -10.26 -8.65 -3.03
N PRO A 86 -11.53 -9.09 -2.95
CA PRO A 86 -11.85 -10.34 -2.29
C PRO A 86 -11.08 -11.48 -2.97
N PRO A 87 -10.55 -12.47 -2.23
CA PRO A 87 -9.77 -13.55 -2.81
C PRO A 87 -10.50 -14.27 -3.96
N SER A 88 -11.82 -14.39 -3.87
CA SER A 88 -12.67 -14.93 -4.93
C SER A 88 -12.56 -14.15 -6.23
N TYR A 89 -12.54 -12.81 -6.19
CA TYR A 89 -12.39 -11.98 -7.38
C TYR A 89 -11.04 -12.20 -8.06
N LEU A 90 -9.96 -12.37 -7.28
CA LEU A 90 -8.63 -12.67 -7.84
C LEU A 90 -8.62 -14.03 -8.56
N ILE A 91 -9.26 -15.04 -7.98
CA ILE A 91 -9.41 -16.37 -8.60
C ILE A 91 -10.18 -16.25 -9.92
N TRP A 92 -11.34 -15.58 -9.91
CA TRP A 92 -12.16 -15.39 -11.10
C TRP A 92 -11.44 -14.60 -12.19
N LYS A 93 -10.73 -13.52 -11.83
CA LYS A 93 -9.93 -12.74 -12.77
C LYS A 93 -8.82 -13.58 -13.40
N SER A 94 -8.16 -14.43 -12.61
CA SER A 94 -7.11 -15.32 -13.09
C SER A 94 -7.65 -16.36 -14.07
N LEU A 95 -8.76 -17.02 -13.72
CA LEU A 95 -9.44 -18.00 -14.57
C LEU A 95 -9.86 -17.39 -15.90
N PHE A 96 -10.55 -16.24 -15.86
CA PHE A 96 -11.02 -15.56 -17.07
C PHE A 96 -9.85 -15.14 -17.98
N SER A 97 -8.80 -14.55 -17.39
CA SER A 97 -7.61 -14.16 -18.14
C SER A 97 -6.91 -15.38 -18.76
N GLY A 98 -6.78 -16.48 -18.01
CA GLY A 98 -6.18 -17.72 -18.49
C GLY A 98 -6.89 -18.30 -19.70
N ILE A 99 -8.23 -18.34 -19.68
CA ILE A 99 -9.04 -18.78 -20.82
C ILE A 99 -8.79 -17.88 -22.04
N LEU A 100 -8.79 -16.55 -21.85
CA LEU A 100 -8.59 -15.59 -22.93
C LEU A 100 -7.21 -15.74 -23.58
N PHE A 101 -6.14 -15.86 -22.78
CA PHE A 101 -4.78 -16.07 -23.26
C PHE A 101 -4.63 -17.43 -23.98
N THR A 102 -5.29 -18.46 -23.49
CA THR A 102 -5.27 -19.80 -24.12
C THR A 102 -5.95 -19.77 -25.48
N ALA A 103 -7.15 -19.18 -25.56
CA ALA A 103 -7.88 -19.02 -26.82
C ALA A 103 -7.09 -18.21 -27.83
N LEU A 104 -6.48 -17.10 -27.40
CA LEU A 104 -5.63 -16.26 -28.24
C LEU A 104 -4.40 -17.03 -28.75
N GLY A 105 -3.73 -17.79 -27.89
CA GLY A 105 -2.60 -18.64 -28.28
C GLY A 105 -2.97 -19.71 -29.31
N VAL A 106 -4.09 -20.42 -29.11
CA VAL A 106 -4.60 -21.41 -30.08
C VAL A 106 -4.96 -20.74 -31.40
N SER A 107 -5.61 -19.57 -31.38
CA SER A 107 -5.97 -18.83 -32.59
C SER A 107 -4.73 -18.44 -33.41
N VAL A 108 -3.68 -17.94 -32.76
CA VAL A 108 -2.44 -17.56 -33.45
C VAL A 108 -1.75 -18.78 -34.05
N THR A 109 -1.64 -19.88 -33.29
CA THR A 109 -1.01 -21.11 -33.79
C THR A 109 -1.76 -21.73 -34.96
N ASN A 110 -3.10 -21.72 -34.92
CA ASN A 110 -3.93 -22.17 -36.05
C ASN A 110 -3.73 -21.29 -37.28
N MET A 111 -3.75 -19.96 -37.12
CA MET A 111 -3.51 -19.03 -38.25
C MET A 111 -2.14 -19.26 -38.92
N ILE A 112 -1.09 -19.56 -38.15
CA ILE A 112 0.24 -19.87 -38.71
C ILE A 112 0.21 -21.20 -39.48
N LYS A 113 -0.43 -22.23 -38.92
CA LYS A 113 -0.57 -23.53 -39.59
C LYS A 113 -1.35 -23.39 -40.89
N ASP A 114 -2.45 -22.64 -40.89
CA ASP A 114 -3.28 -22.42 -42.08
C ASP A 114 -2.50 -21.73 -43.19
N LYS A 115 -1.71 -20.70 -42.86
CA LYS A 115 -0.81 -20.04 -43.83
C LYS A 115 0.18 -21.02 -44.45
N ARG A 116 0.77 -21.92 -43.66
CA ARG A 116 1.72 -22.94 -44.15
C ARG A 116 1.04 -23.99 -45.02
N THR A 117 -0.14 -24.47 -44.61
CA THR A 117 -0.92 -25.44 -45.38
C THR A 117 -1.34 -24.85 -46.73
N ASN A 118 -1.83 -23.61 -46.75
CA ASN A 118 -2.21 -22.93 -47.99
C ASN A 118 -1.03 -22.74 -48.94
N ALA A 119 0.15 -22.39 -48.43
CA ALA A 119 1.36 -22.29 -49.26
C ALA A 119 1.73 -23.64 -49.91
N LYS A 120 1.67 -24.74 -49.16
CA LYS A 120 1.91 -26.09 -49.69
C LYS A 120 0.86 -26.51 -50.72
N LEU A 121 -0.41 -26.16 -50.49
CA LEU A 121 -1.48 -26.45 -51.43
C LEU A 121 -1.30 -25.70 -52.76
N GLN A 122 -0.81 -24.46 -52.72
CA GLN A 122 -0.46 -23.71 -53.93
C GLN A 122 0.70 -24.35 -54.68
N GLU A 123 1.77 -24.73 -53.98
CA GLU A 123 2.91 -25.45 -54.56
C GLU A 123 2.47 -26.75 -55.25
N LEU A 124 1.68 -27.58 -54.58
CA LEU A 124 1.15 -28.82 -55.13
C LEU A 124 0.18 -28.58 -56.32
N GLY A 125 -0.58 -27.49 -56.27
CA GLY A 125 -1.48 -27.10 -57.35
C GLY A 125 -0.73 -26.68 -58.62
N GLU A 126 0.36 -25.95 -58.47
CA GLU A 126 1.23 -25.58 -59.60
C GLU A 126 1.99 -26.80 -60.15
N LEU A 127 2.47 -27.71 -59.30
CA LEU A 127 3.11 -28.97 -59.73
C LEU A 127 2.16 -29.93 -60.46
N ARG A 128 0.85 -29.83 -60.22
CA ARG A 128 -0.17 -30.71 -60.80
C ARG A 128 -0.67 -30.24 -62.17
N LYS A 129 -0.45 -28.99 -62.59
CA LYS A 129 -0.86 -28.54 -63.94
C LYS A 129 -0.06 -29.34 -64.98
N PRO A 130 -0.69 -30.17 -65.83
CA PRO A 130 0.01 -30.82 -66.94
C PRO A 130 0.33 -29.77 -68.02
N ASP A 131 1.48 -29.94 -68.68
CA ASP A 131 1.86 -29.20 -69.90
C ASP A 131 0.84 -29.39 -71.03
#